data_AF-A0A7S0HI21-F1
#
_entry.id   AF-A0A7S0HI21-F1
#
_cell.length_a   1.000
_cell.length_b   1.000
_cell.length_c   1.000
_cell.angle_alpha   90.00
_cell.angle_beta   90.00
_cell.angle_gamma   90.00
#
_symmetry.space_group_name_H-M   'P 1'
#
loop_
_entity.id
_entity.type
_entity.pdbx_description
1 polymer ?
#
loop_
_entity_poly.entity_id
_entity_poly.type
_entity_poly.pdbx_seq_one_letter_code
_entity_poly.pdbx_strand_id
1 'polypeptide(L)'
;MDFWIRSQSFNKPSLELEQLNSMGWPDRVLARHWEFGFKGQEMLNIFICLPPYLQQVTRRALHAVQIIMADKLARAARDFGSEKLLGNETAVELDLELDRAFHKQQSFGLIKQHLHPSTARRAHVFTSDTMCKLLGMHPEELLARLANRELSLAITEFDYLCYIMFSAWSFATRPGSSFEFSARLRAFDGARGTDCTMTKCVLQQEFDCYGRLKAIKGIFVPMDKADVELDVLDSGRMLIQKHLAAGRDYDTLMNMFESDLFAGETILGMQKSED
;
A
#
# COMPACT_ATOMS: atom_id res chain seq x y z
N MET A 1 22.44 -12.99 -12.57
CA MET A 1 22.26 -11.78 -11.74
C MET A 1 21.76 -12.22 -10.38
N ASP A 2 22.45 -11.82 -9.32
CA ASP A 2 22.26 -12.36 -7.98
C ASP A 2 20.97 -11.85 -7.31
N PHE A 3 20.18 -12.80 -6.81
CA PHE A 3 18.97 -12.56 -6.02
C PHE A 3 19.20 -11.68 -4.79
N TRP A 4 20.39 -11.75 -4.19
CA TRP A 4 20.79 -10.97 -3.02
C TRP A 4 20.96 -9.48 -3.27
N ILE A 5 21.03 -9.05 -4.54
CA ILE A 5 21.01 -7.63 -4.93
C ILE A 5 19.62 -7.03 -4.71
N ARG A 6 18.59 -7.87 -4.52
CA ARG A 6 17.19 -7.45 -4.58
C ARG A 6 16.41 -7.49 -3.26
N SER A 7 17.10 -7.64 -2.14
CA SER A 7 16.51 -7.62 -0.80
C SER A 7 17.39 -6.83 0.16
N GLN A 8 16.85 -5.84 0.85
CA GLN A 8 17.59 -5.01 1.80
C GLN A 8 16.97 -5.09 3.20
N SER A 9 17.82 -5.21 4.22
CA SER A 9 17.44 -5.29 5.64
C SER A 9 17.45 -3.92 6.32
N PHE A 10 16.47 -3.63 7.19
CA PHE A 10 16.28 -2.29 7.80
C PHE A 10 16.34 -2.30 9.32
N ASN A 11 16.97 -1.26 9.90
CA ASN A 11 17.13 -1.09 11.35
C ASN A 11 16.67 0.28 11.92
N LYS A 12 16.15 1.23 11.12
CA LYS A 12 15.79 2.59 11.59
C LYS A 12 14.26 2.85 11.58
N PRO A 13 13.64 3.29 12.70
CA PRO A 13 12.24 3.69 12.73
C PRO A 13 11.98 4.96 11.88
N SER A 14 10.74 5.17 11.43
CA SER A 14 10.33 6.40 10.71
C SER A 14 10.17 7.56 11.69
N LEU A 15 10.91 8.65 11.48
CA LEU A 15 10.77 9.89 12.25
C LEU A 15 9.41 10.55 11.97
N GLU A 16 8.86 10.31 10.78
CA GLU A 16 7.58 10.85 10.31
C GLU A 16 6.38 10.19 11.00
N LEU A 17 6.52 8.94 11.42
CA LEU A 17 5.53 8.23 12.23
C LEU A 17 5.38 8.87 13.63
N GLU A 18 6.50 9.24 14.25
CA GLU A 18 6.51 9.96 15.53
C GLU A 18 5.83 11.33 15.42
N GLN A 19 6.05 12.02 14.29
CA GLN A 19 5.40 13.30 14.01
C GLN A 19 3.88 13.15 13.88
N LEU A 20 3.37 12.16 13.14
CA LEU A 20 1.92 11.92 13.03
C LEU A 20 1.28 11.55 14.37
N ASN A 21 1.97 10.74 15.17
CA ASN A 21 1.51 10.39 16.50
C ASN A 21 1.40 11.64 17.38
N SER A 22 2.35 12.57 17.30
CA SER A 22 2.25 13.85 18.00
C SER A 22 1.10 14.74 17.51
N MET A 23 0.69 14.59 16.25
CA MET A 23 -0.50 15.22 15.67
C MET A 23 -1.82 14.47 15.99
N GLY A 24 -1.75 13.39 16.77
CA GLY A 24 -2.90 12.61 17.23
C GLY A 24 -3.44 11.58 16.23
N TRP A 25 -2.68 11.24 15.19
CA TRP A 25 -3.02 10.16 14.28
C TRP A 25 -2.67 8.77 14.86
N PRO A 26 -3.39 7.70 14.50
CA PRO A 26 -3.18 6.37 15.05
C PRO A 26 -1.97 5.64 14.44
N ASP A 27 -0.96 5.44 15.28
CA ASP A 27 0.32 4.77 14.96
C ASP A 27 0.16 3.42 14.26
N ARG A 28 -0.59 2.48 14.86
CA ARG A 28 -0.54 1.06 14.48
C ARG A 28 -1.15 0.77 13.11
N VAL A 29 -2.16 1.55 12.75
CA VAL A 29 -2.87 1.41 11.47
C VAL A 29 -2.01 2.05 10.37
N LEU A 30 -1.49 3.24 10.62
CA LEU A 30 -0.70 3.98 9.64
C LEU A 30 0.70 3.39 9.46
N ALA A 31 1.37 2.90 10.51
CA ALA A 31 2.72 2.34 10.43
C ALA A 31 2.87 1.33 9.28
N ARG A 32 1.86 0.49 9.02
CA ARG A 32 1.87 -0.50 7.92
C ARG A 32 1.98 0.12 6.53
N HIS A 33 1.37 1.28 6.33
CA HIS A 33 1.42 2.00 5.06
C HIS A 33 2.69 2.85 4.94
N TRP A 34 3.32 3.23 6.06
CA TRP A 34 4.55 4.03 6.10
C TRP A 34 5.80 3.18 5.95
N GLU A 35 5.75 1.92 6.41
CA GLU A 35 6.81 0.96 6.16
C GLU A 35 6.89 0.55 4.67
N PHE A 36 5.97 0.99 3.81
CA PHE A 36 6.00 0.62 2.40
C PHE A 36 7.23 1.19 1.66
N GLY A 37 7.79 2.32 2.11
CA GLY A 37 8.97 2.95 1.49
C GLY A 37 8.66 4.18 0.65
N PHE A 38 7.47 4.76 0.79
CA PHE A 38 7.14 6.05 0.18
C PHE A 38 7.79 7.22 0.91
N LYS A 39 7.95 8.35 0.22
CA LYS A 39 8.40 9.62 0.79
C LYS A 39 7.48 10.04 1.93
N GLY A 40 8.04 10.11 3.13
CA GLY A 40 7.29 10.45 4.34
C GLY A 40 6.56 11.79 4.24
N GLN A 41 7.16 12.80 3.59
CA GLN A 41 6.52 14.10 3.40
C GLN A 41 5.26 14.03 2.52
N GLU A 42 5.29 13.29 1.41
CA GLU A 42 4.12 13.11 0.54
C GLU A 42 3.00 12.40 1.31
N MET A 43 3.36 11.37 2.09
CA MET A 43 2.43 10.65 2.97
C MET A 43 1.83 11.54 4.05
N LEU A 44 2.63 12.41 4.67
CA LEU A 44 2.18 13.38 5.68
C LEU A 44 1.20 14.39 5.09
N ASN A 45 1.52 14.92 3.91
CA ASN A 45 0.71 15.91 3.22
C ASN A 45 -0.71 15.41 2.98
N ILE A 46 -0.89 14.12 2.66
CA ILE A 46 -2.21 13.52 2.48
C ILE A 46 -3.13 13.80 3.68
N PHE A 47 -2.60 13.72 4.91
CA PHE A 47 -3.40 13.87 6.13
C PHE A 47 -3.47 15.31 6.62
N ILE A 48 -2.39 16.08 6.46
CA ILE A 48 -2.30 17.46 6.95
C ILE A 48 -3.04 18.42 6.02
N CYS A 49 -3.08 18.14 4.73
CA CYS A 49 -3.76 18.99 3.75
C CYS A 49 -5.27 18.74 3.70
N LEU A 50 -5.82 17.74 4.40
CA LEU A 50 -7.28 17.54 4.43
C LEU A 50 -8.01 18.74 5.03
N PRO A 51 -9.24 19.07 4.57
CA PRO A 51 -10.09 20.02 5.25
C PRO A 51 -10.28 19.67 6.74
N PRO A 52 -10.35 20.65 7.67
CA PRO A 52 -10.36 20.38 9.12
C PRO A 52 -11.45 19.39 9.57
N TYR A 53 -12.63 19.48 8.96
CA TYR A 53 -13.72 18.53 9.21
C TYR A 53 -13.35 17.10 8.81
N LEU A 54 -12.80 16.93 7.59
CA LEU A 54 -12.36 15.63 7.10
C LEU A 54 -11.19 15.08 7.92
N GLN A 55 -10.23 15.92 8.34
CA GLN A 55 -9.19 15.48 9.28
C GLN A 55 -9.78 14.88 10.55
N GLN A 56 -10.78 15.55 11.15
CA GLN A 56 -11.41 15.08 12.38
C GLN A 56 -12.14 13.75 12.17
N VAL A 57 -12.93 13.63 11.09
CA VAL A 57 -13.68 12.40 10.77
C VAL A 57 -12.73 11.24 10.46
N THR A 58 -11.74 11.46 9.59
CA THR A 58 -10.73 10.46 9.22
C THR A 58 -9.94 10.00 10.43
N ARG A 59 -9.49 10.93 11.28
CA ARG A 59 -8.76 10.60 12.52
C ARG A 59 -9.61 9.74 13.46
N ARG A 60 -10.87 10.12 13.69
CA ARG A 60 -11.80 9.34 14.54
C ARG A 60 -12.04 7.94 13.97
N ALA A 61 -12.25 7.83 12.66
CA ALA A 61 -12.46 6.54 11.99
C ALA A 61 -11.24 5.63 12.14
N LEU A 62 -10.03 6.12 11.87
CA LEU A 62 -8.81 5.33 12.01
C LEU A 62 -8.53 4.91 13.46
N HIS A 63 -8.85 5.75 14.45
CA HIS A 63 -8.77 5.37 15.88
C HIS A 63 -9.75 4.24 16.21
N ALA A 64 -10.99 4.31 15.71
CA ALA A 64 -11.96 3.24 15.89
C ALA A 64 -11.47 1.92 15.27
N VAL A 65 -10.88 1.99 14.07
CA VAL A 65 -10.24 0.83 13.43
C VAL A 65 -9.11 0.26 14.28
N GLN A 66 -8.24 1.11 14.84
CA GLN A 66 -7.15 0.68 15.72
C GLN A 66 -7.68 -0.06 16.97
N ILE A 67 -8.78 0.42 17.56
CA ILE A 67 -9.42 -0.22 18.72
C ILE A 67 -9.96 -1.60 18.34
N ILE A 68 -10.65 -1.73 17.20
CA ILE A 68 -11.18 -3.02 16.71
C ILE A 68 -10.04 -4.02 16.48
N MET A 69 -8.95 -3.57 15.86
CA MET A 69 -7.77 -4.41 15.62
C MET A 69 -7.13 -4.85 16.94
N ALA A 70 -7.00 -3.95 17.92
CA ALA A 70 -6.43 -4.28 19.21
C ALA A 70 -7.29 -5.28 19.99
N ASP A 71 -8.63 -5.13 19.96
CA ASP A 71 -9.55 -6.09 20.60
C ASP A 71 -9.43 -7.48 19.96
N LYS A 72 -9.39 -7.56 18.62
CA LYS A 72 -9.22 -8.84 17.92
C LYS A 72 -7.88 -9.52 18.23
N LEU A 73 -6.79 -8.76 18.24
CA LEU A 73 -5.48 -9.30 18.61
C LEU A 73 -5.45 -9.77 20.07
N ALA A 74 -6.07 -9.03 20.99
CA ALA A 74 -6.17 -9.41 22.39
C ALA A 74 -7.06 -10.64 22.65
N ARG A 75 -8.08 -10.89 21.80
CA ARG A 75 -8.86 -12.13 21.83
C ARG A 75 -8.06 -13.31 21.30
N ALA A 76 -7.43 -13.17 20.14
CA ALA A 76 -6.59 -14.21 19.56
C ALA A 76 -5.45 -14.62 20.51
N ALA A 77 -4.80 -13.66 21.17
CA ALA A 77 -3.74 -13.94 22.14
C ALA A 77 -4.22 -14.68 23.42
N ARG A 78 -5.52 -14.64 23.73
CA ARG A 78 -6.11 -15.39 24.85
C ARG A 78 -6.46 -16.82 24.49
N ASP A 79 -6.84 -17.06 23.24
CA ASP A 79 -7.23 -18.37 22.74
C ASP A 79 -6.01 -19.27 22.45
N PHE A 80 -4.89 -18.67 22.03
CA PHE A 80 -3.60 -19.35 21.85
C PHE A 80 -2.73 -19.13 23.09
N GLY A 81 -2.83 -20.04 24.06
CA GLY A 81 -2.03 -20.03 25.29
C GLY A 81 -0.57 -19.67 24.99
N SER A 82 -0.09 -18.61 25.66
CA SER A 82 1.20 -17.99 25.41
C SER A 82 2.37 -18.88 25.84
N GLU A 83 2.72 -19.88 25.04
CA GLU A 83 4.02 -20.57 25.15
C GLU A 83 4.98 -20.07 24.08
N LYS A 84 5.95 -19.30 24.55
CA LYS A 84 7.12 -18.79 23.83
C LYS A 84 7.94 -19.97 23.30
N LEU A 85 7.87 -20.24 22.00
CA LEU A 85 8.94 -20.93 21.28
C LEU A 85 9.45 -20.01 20.19
N LEU A 86 10.47 -19.23 20.55
CA LEU A 86 11.34 -18.45 19.67
C LEU A 86 12.17 -19.40 18.79
N GLY A 87 11.50 -20.16 17.93
CA GLY A 87 12.15 -20.84 16.80
C GLY A 87 12.42 -19.80 15.71
N ASN A 88 13.67 -19.74 15.23
CA ASN A 88 14.21 -18.86 14.18
C ASN A 88 13.18 -17.89 13.57
N GLU A 89 13.10 -16.67 14.14
CA GLU A 89 12.17 -15.60 13.73
C GLU A 89 12.42 -15.07 12.31
N THR A 90 13.44 -15.59 11.63
CA THR A 90 13.80 -15.29 10.26
C THR A 90 13.21 -16.34 9.31
N ALA A 91 11.95 -16.13 8.92
CA ALA A 91 11.42 -16.69 7.68
C ALA A 91 12.17 -16.03 6.51
N VAL A 92 13.35 -16.54 6.18
CA VAL A 92 14.21 -15.90 5.19
C VAL A 92 14.44 -16.83 4.00
N GLU A 93 15.03 -18.01 4.12
CA GLU A 93 15.42 -18.73 2.90
C GLU A 93 14.27 -19.35 2.10
N LEU A 94 13.37 -20.10 2.74
CA LEU A 94 12.33 -20.85 2.00
C LEU A 94 11.26 -19.93 1.38
N ASP A 95 10.85 -18.90 2.10
CA ASP A 95 9.88 -17.91 1.60
C ASP A 95 10.50 -17.08 0.46
N LEU A 96 11.80 -16.78 0.52
CA LEU A 96 12.53 -16.10 -0.54
C LEU A 96 12.71 -16.98 -1.80
N GLU A 97 12.90 -18.30 -1.65
CA GLU A 97 12.94 -19.23 -2.79
C GLU A 97 11.60 -19.32 -3.52
N LEU A 98 10.50 -19.24 -2.78
CA LEU A 98 9.16 -19.21 -3.36
C LEU A 98 8.91 -17.90 -4.12
N ASP A 99 9.39 -16.77 -3.57
CA ASP A 99 9.37 -15.48 -4.27
C ASP A 99 10.23 -15.51 -5.55
N ARG A 100 11.35 -16.26 -5.59
CA ARG A 100 12.15 -16.47 -6.82
C ARG A 100 11.36 -17.12 -7.95
N ALA A 101 10.43 -18.02 -7.64
CA ALA A 101 9.61 -18.65 -8.67
C ALA A 101 8.73 -17.63 -9.41
N PHE A 102 8.34 -16.55 -8.73
CA PHE A 102 7.55 -15.45 -9.31
C PHE A 102 8.40 -14.35 -9.94
N HIS A 103 9.74 -14.42 -9.86
CA HIS A 103 10.64 -13.40 -10.39
C HIS A 103 10.44 -13.16 -11.90
N LYS A 104 10.29 -14.24 -12.67
CA LYS A 104 10.09 -14.21 -14.13
C LYS A 104 8.63 -14.08 -14.54
N GLN A 105 7.70 -13.90 -13.60
CA GLN A 105 6.28 -13.81 -13.94
C GLN A 105 6.02 -12.54 -14.76
N GLN A 106 5.52 -12.73 -15.98
CA GLN A 106 5.32 -11.63 -16.93
C GLN A 106 3.91 -11.03 -16.90
N SER A 107 2.94 -11.74 -16.32
CA SER A 107 1.52 -11.36 -16.39
C SER A 107 1.10 -10.34 -15.32
N PHE A 108 1.85 -10.21 -14.22
CA PHE A 108 1.53 -9.27 -13.15
C PHE A 108 2.79 -8.78 -12.44
N GLY A 109 2.73 -7.56 -11.93
CA GLY A 109 3.69 -7.04 -10.97
C GLY A 109 3.47 -7.63 -9.59
N LEU A 110 4.55 -7.94 -8.89
CA LEU A 110 4.56 -8.41 -7.52
C LEU A 110 5.51 -7.54 -6.69
N ILE A 111 5.03 -7.03 -5.57
CA ILE A 111 5.83 -6.52 -4.47
C ILE A 111 5.49 -7.30 -3.21
N LYS A 112 6.50 -7.71 -2.45
CA LYS A 112 6.29 -8.39 -1.17
C LYS A 112 7.16 -7.75 -0.11
N GLN A 113 6.55 -7.40 1.01
CA GLN A 113 7.22 -6.81 2.15
C GLN A 113 7.16 -7.80 3.29
N HIS A 114 8.32 -8.37 3.61
CA HIS A 114 8.49 -9.24 4.76
C HIS A 114 8.70 -8.38 5.99
N LEU A 115 7.96 -8.67 7.05
CA LEU A 115 8.00 -7.97 8.32
C LEU A 115 8.57 -8.90 9.39
N HIS A 116 9.33 -8.34 10.31
CA HIS A 116 9.80 -9.05 11.48
C HIS A 116 8.61 -9.34 12.40
N PRO A 117 8.26 -10.61 12.69
CA PRO A 117 7.02 -10.95 13.40
C PRO A 117 6.88 -10.31 14.80
N SER A 118 8.00 -10.10 15.50
CA SER A 118 8.02 -9.53 16.85
C SER A 118 8.08 -7.99 16.88
N THR A 119 8.64 -7.34 15.87
CA THR A 119 8.77 -5.86 15.85
C THR A 119 7.85 -5.19 14.83
N ALA A 120 7.21 -5.97 13.95
CA ALA A 120 6.44 -5.53 12.79
C ALA A 120 7.19 -4.59 11.84
N ARG A 121 8.52 -4.45 12.01
CA ARG A 121 9.37 -3.64 11.14
C ARG A 121 9.67 -4.39 9.86
N ARG A 122 9.83 -3.66 8.77
CA ARG A 122 10.21 -4.23 7.48
C ARG A 122 11.57 -4.91 7.55
N ALA A 123 11.60 -6.21 7.30
CA ALA A 123 12.80 -7.02 7.27
C ALA A 123 13.35 -7.14 5.84
N HIS A 124 12.51 -7.44 4.84
CA HIS A 124 12.92 -7.56 3.44
C HIS A 124 11.85 -7.03 2.51
N VAL A 125 12.27 -6.59 1.32
CA VAL A 125 11.37 -6.24 0.22
C VAL A 125 11.79 -7.03 -1.00
N PHE A 126 10.82 -7.60 -1.70
CA PHE A 126 10.99 -8.25 -2.99
C PHE A 126 10.14 -7.52 -4.04
N THR A 127 10.70 -7.34 -5.23
CA THR A 127 10.01 -6.80 -6.41
C THR A 127 10.24 -7.69 -7.63
N SER A 128 9.17 -7.96 -8.38
CA SER A 128 9.26 -8.63 -9.69
C SER A 128 9.76 -7.68 -10.79
N ASP A 129 10.28 -8.24 -11.89
CA ASP A 129 10.66 -7.46 -13.07
C ASP A 129 9.46 -6.72 -13.68
N THR A 130 8.27 -7.34 -13.68
CA THR A 130 7.05 -6.73 -14.21
C THR A 130 6.63 -5.50 -13.39
N MET A 131 6.79 -5.53 -12.06
CA MET A 131 6.54 -4.35 -11.23
C MET A 131 7.48 -3.19 -11.59
N CYS A 132 8.75 -3.50 -11.84
CA CYS A 132 9.75 -2.50 -12.23
C CYS A 132 9.39 -1.87 -13.59
N LYS A 133 8.93 -2.69 -14.55
CA LYS A 133 8.42 -2.22 -15.84
C LYS A 133 7.17 -1.35 -15.70
N LEU A 134 6.21 -1.74 -14.86
CA LEU A 134 4.99 -0.96 -14.63
C LEU A 134 5.28 0.41 -14.03
N LEU A 135 6.27 0.49 -13.14
CA LEU A 135 6.72 1.74 -12.57
C LEU A 135 7.74 2.48 -13.45
N GLY A 136 8.18 1.91 -14.58
CA GLY A 136 9.23 2.53 -15.40
C GLY A 136 10.56 2.75 -14.66
N MET A 137 10.89 1.91 -13.67
CA MET A 137 12.10 2.04 -12.86
C MET A 137 13.04 0.85 -13.05
N HIS A 138 14.35 1.11 -12.94
CA HIS A 138 15.32 0.02 -12.83
C HIS A 138 15.12 -0.72 -11.48
N PRO A 139 15.25 -2.06 -11.41
CA PRO A 139 14.99 -2.81 -10.17
C PRO A 139 15.79 -2.32 -8.95
N GLU A 140 17.06 -2.02 -9.16
CA GLU A 140 18.01 -1.53 -8.16
C GLU A 140 17.59 -0.13 -7.68
N GLU A 141 17.12 0.73 -8.58
CA GLU A 141 16.62 2.06 -8.22
C GLU A 141 15.34 1.95 -7.38
N LEU A 142 14.38 1.12 -7.82
CA LEU A 142 13.13 0.90 -7.10
C LEU A 142 13.39 0.41 -5.68
N LEU A 143 14.28 -0.59 -5.54
CA LEU A 143 14.62 -1.15 -4.25
C LEU A 143 15.39 -0.15 -3.37
N ALA A 144 16.34 0.60 -3.93
CA ALA A 144 17.05 1.64 -3.20
C ALA A 144 16.10 2.74 -2.72
N ARG A 145 15.14 3.17 -3.53
CA ARG A 145 14.12 4.17 -3.14
C ARG A 145 13.18 3.64 -2.08
N LEU A 146 12.66 2.41 -2.24
CA LEU A 146 11.84 1.74 -1.23
C LEU A 146 12.62 1.62 0.09
N ALA A 147 13.91 1.32 0.00
CA ALA A 147 14.80 1.17 1.12
C ALA A 147 15.04 2.47 1.89
N ASN A 148 15.36 3.54 1.17
CA ASN A 148 15.62 4.86 1.73
C ASN A 148 14.35 5.63 2.09
N ARG A 149 13.16 5.09 1.78
CA ARG A 149 11.86 5.77 1.91
C ARG A 149 11.77 7.02 1.04
N GLU A 150 12.28 6.90 -0.18
CA GLU A 150 12.39 7.97 -1.17
C GLU A 150 11.52 7.70 -2.41
N LEU A 151 10.69 6.65 -2.40
CA LEU A 151 9.76 6.40 -3.50
C LEU A 151 8.63 7.44 -3.46
N SER A 152 8.44 8.19 -4.54
CA SER A 152 7.25 9.04 -4.65
C SER A 152 5.98 8.19 -4.78
N LEU A 153 4.84 8.73 -4.38
CA LEU A 153 3.55 8.07 -4.52
C LEU A 153 3.33 7.63 -5.98
N ALA A 154 3.01 6.36 -6.14
CA ALA A 154 2.77 5.76 -7.45
C ALA A 154 1.30 5.90 -7.90
N ILE A 155 0.43 6.44 -7.05
CA ILE A 155 -0.98 6.75 -7.34
C ILE A 155 -1.27 8.16 -6.81
N THR A 156 -2.44 8.74 -7.11
CA THR A 156 -2.80 10.08 -6.63
C THR A 156 -2.91 10.11 -5.11
N GLU A 157 -2.74 11.28 -4.50
CA GLU A 157 -2.89 11.46 -3.04
C GLU A 157 -4.26 11.00 -2.54
N PHE A 158 -5.32 11.30 -3.33
CA PHE A 158 -6.68 10.90 -3.01
C PHE A 158 -6.89 9.39 -3.11
N ASP A 159 -6.41 8.76 -4.20
CA ASP A 159 -6.47 7.30 -4.36
C ASP A 159 -5.73 6.61 -3.21
N TYR A 160 -4.59 7.19 -2.79
CA TYR A 160 -3.81 6.69 -1.67
C TYR A 160 -4.51 6.85 -0.32
N LEU A 161 -5.18 7.98 -0.07
CA LEU A 161 -6.01 8.18 1.12
C LEU A 161 -7.14 7.13 1.19
N CYS A 162 -7.87 6.94 0.10
CA CYS A 162 -8.92 5.93 0.02
C CYS A 162 -8.34 4.53 0.25
N TYR A 163 -7.22 4.22 -0.39
CA TYR A 163 -6.49 2.97 -0.16
C TYR A 163 -6.22 2.75 1.33
N ILE A 164 -5.64 3.71 2.06
CA ILE A 164 -5.39 3.57 3.51
C ILE A 164 -6.69 3.29 4.26
N MET A 165 -7.72 4.11 4.04
CA MET A 165 -8.98 4.01 4.80
C MET A 165 -9.66 2.65 4.61
N PHE A 166 -9.77 2.20 3.36
CA PHE A 166 -10.48 0.96 3.05
C PHE A 166 -9.66 -0.29 3.35
N SER A 167 -8.35 -0.25 3.10
CA SER A 167 -7.48 -1.39 3.44
C SER A 167 -7.36 -1.56 4.96
N ALA A 168 -7.23 -0.47 5.73
CA ALA A 168 -7.23 -0.52 7.19
C ALA A 168 -8.53 -1.15 7.72
N TRP A 169 -9.68 -0.72 7.21
CA TRP A 169 -10.97 -1.31 7.57
C TRP A 169 -11.07 -2.78 7.15
N SER A 170 -10.67 -3.13 5.93
CA SER A 170 -10.73 -4.50 5.42
C SER A 170 -9.88 -5.44 6.26
N PHE A 171 -8.64 -5.04 6.58
CA PHE A 171 -7.73 -5.84 7.40
C PHE A 171 -8.16 -5.91 8.86
N ALA A 172 -8.85 -4.89 9.39
CA ALA A 172 -9.42 -4.94 10.73
C ALA A 172 -10.63 -5.87 10.81
N THR A 173 -11.51 -5.85 9.80
CA THR A 173 -12.75 -6.64 9.80
C THR A 173 -12.53 -8.08 9.35
N ARG A 174 -11.65 -8.29 8.37
CA ARG A 174 -11.36 -9.58 7.73
C ARG A 174 -9.85 -9.80 7.59
N PRO A 175 -9.13 -10.04 8.70
CA PRO A 175 -7.69 -10.33 8.65
C PRO A 175 -7.39 -11.51 7.70
N GLY A 176 -6.36 -11.38 6.87
CA GLY A 176 -5.93 -12.42 5.92
C GLY A 176 -6.74 -12.54 4.65
N SER A 177 -7.90 -11.87 4.56
CA SER A 177 -8.60 -11.73 3.29
C SER A 177 -7.85 -10.78 2.36
N SER A 178 -7.92 -11.04 1.06
CA SER A 178 -7.43 -10.09 0.07
C SER A 178 -8.27 -8.80 0.08
N PHE A 179 -7.60 -7.67 -0.10
CA PHE A 179 -8.20 -6.39 -0.39
C PHE A 179 -7.89 -6.06 -1.85
N GLU A 180 -8.93 -5.80 -2.63
CA GLU A 180 -8.82 -5.49 -4.06
C GLU A 180 -9.26 -4.05 -4.29
N PHE A 181 -8.48 -3.31 -5.07
CA PHE A 181 -8.83 -1.98 -5.56
C PHE A 181 -8.18 -1.74 -6.92
N SER A 182 -8.78 -0.90 -7.74
CA SER A 182 -8.25 -0.58 -9.07
C SER A 182 -7.77 0.87 -9.05
N ALA A 183 -6.53 1.10 -9.48
CA ALA A 183 -5.90 2.42 -9.41
C ALA A 183 -5.02 2.70 -10.63
N ARG A 184 -4.83 3.99 -10.90
CA ARG A 184 -3.93 4.46 -11.96
C ARG A 184 -2.52 4.50 -11.41
N LEU A 185 -1.70 3.55 -11.85
CA LEU A 185 -0.31 3.43 -11.43
C LEU A 185 0.58 4.29 -12.32
N ARG A 186 1.31 5.22 -11.71
CA ARG A 186 2.28 6.12 -12.33
C ARG A 186 3.47 5.35 -12.90
N ALA A 187 3.83 5.65 -14.14
CA ALA A 187 5.12 5.28 -14.71
C ALA A 187 6.14 6.42 -14.49
N PHE A 188 7.33 6.06 -14.04
CA PHE A 188 8.42 6.99 -13.70
C PHE A 188 9.52 7.07 -14.77
N ASP A 189 9.37 6.37 -15.90
CA ASP A 189 10.30 6.36 -17.03
C ASP A 189 10.18 7.59 -17.94
N GLY A 190 9.03 8.28 -17.94
CA GLY A 190 8.80 9.47 -18.76
C GLY A 190 9.51 10.73 -18.23
N ALA A 191 9.88 11.66 -19.15
CA ALA A 191 10.55 12.93 -18.82
C ALA A 191 9.80 13.83 -17.81
N ARG A 192 8.49 13.60 -17.62
CA ARG A 192 7.65 14.24 -16.59
C ARG A 192 7.04 13.26 -15.58
N GLY A 193 7.16 11.95 -15.81
CA GLY A 193 6.50 10.90 -15.03
C GLY A 193 4.97 11.08 -14.98
N THR A 194 4.34 11.36 -16.11
CA THR A 194 2.90 11.69 -16.22
C THR A 194 2.08 10.59 -16.88
N ASP A 195 2.74 9.55 -17.37
CA ASP A 195 2.06 8.39 -17.92
C ASP A 195 1.57 7.51 -16.78
N CYS A 196 0.43 6.86 -16.97
CA CYS A 196 -0.10 5.89 -16.02
C CYS A 196 -0.60 4.64 -16.72
N THR A 197 -0.69 3.55 -15.96
CA THR A 197 -1.35 2.31 -16.36
C THR A 197 -2.44 1.98 -15.36
N MET A 198 -3.66 1.75 -15.85
CA MET A 198 -4.74 1.26 -15.00
C MET A 198 -4.41 -0.15 -14.51
N THR A 199 -4.43 -0.36 -13.20
CA THR A 199 -3.94 -1.59 -12.58
C THR A 199 -4.88 -2.05 -11.49
N LYS A 200 -5.25 -3.33 -11.50
CA LYS A 200 -5.91 -3.98 -10.38
C LYS A 200 -4.88 -4.36 -9.34
N CYS A 201 -5.02 -3.78 -8.16
CA CYS A 201 -4.16 -3.99 -7.01
C CYS A 201 -4.82 -4.96 -6.03
N VAL A 202 -4.20 -6.12 -5.83
CA VAL A 202 -4.63 -7.11 -4.85
C VAL A 202 -3.61 -7.17 -3.72
N LEU A 203 -4.05 -6.80 -2.51
CA LEU A 203 -3.22 -6.80 -1.31
C LEU A 203 -3.64 -7.91 -0.38
N GLN A 204 -2.68 -8.68 0.09
CA GLN A 204 -2.91 -9.82 0.98
C GLN A 204 -1.94 -9.78 2.16
N GLN A 205 -2.48 -10.02 3.34
CA GLN A 205 -1.70 -10.20 4.57
C GLN A 205 -1.37 -11.67 4.74
N GLU A 206 -0.09 -11.97 4.93
CA GLU A 206 0.39 -13.30 5.29
C GLU A 206 0.74 -13.34 6.77
N PHE A 207 0.27 -14.37 7.47
CA PHE A 207 0.50 -14.57 8.89
C PHE A 207 1.38 -15.79 9.13
N ASP A 208 2.12 -15.79 10.23
CA ASP A 208 2.79 -16.98 10.73
C ASP A 208 1.80 -17.92 11.43
N CYS A 209 2.27 -19.09 11.87
CA CYS A 209 1.46 -20.06 12.61
C CYS A 209 0.94 -19.55 13.96
N TYR A 210 1.46 -18.42 14.45
CA TYR A 210 1.03 -17.75 15.68
C TYR A 210 0.07 -16.58 15.41
N GLY A 211 -0.36 -16.38 14.16
CA GLY A 211 -1.25 -15.29 13.78
C GLY A 211 -0.59 -13.90 13.77
N ARG A 212 0.74 -13.82 13.79
CA ARG A 212 1.49 -12.56 13.65
C ARG A 212 1.70 -12.27 12.17
N LEU A 213 1.61 -11.00 11.78
CA LEU A 213 1.81 -10.57 10.40
C LEU A 213 3.28 -10.80 10.00
N LYS A 214 3.51 -11.69 9.04
CA LYS A 214 4.86 -12.00 8.52
C LYS A 214 5.18 -11.27 7.22
N ALA A 215 4.18 -11.02 6.39
CA ALA A 215 4.38 -10.31 5.14
C ALA A 215 3.11 -9.61 4.64
N ILE A 216 3.30 -8.61 3.79
CA ILE A 216 2.26 -7.98 2.98
C ILE A 216 2.63 -8.20 1.52
N LYS A 217 1.74 -8.82 0.76
CA LYS A 217 1.90 -9.12 -0.66
C LYS A 217 0.99 -8.21 -1.48
N GLY A 218 1.55 -7.49 -2.44
CA GLY A 218 0.82 -6.70 -3.42
C GLY A 218 1.00 -7.28 -4.82
N ILE A 219 -0.10 -7.64 -5.46
CA ILE A 219 -0.16 -8.10 -6.85
C ILE A 219 -0.80 -7.00 -7.68
N PHE A 220 -0.16 -6.64 -8.79
CA PHE A 220 -0.53 -5.55 -9.67
C PHE A 220 -0.79 -6.14 -11.05
N VAL A 221 -2.07 -6.25 -11.43
CA VAL A 221 -2.48 -6.78 -12.72
C VAL A 221 -2.84 -5.61 -13.63
N PRO A 222 -2.07 -5.34 -14.70
CA PRO A 222 -2.44 -4.31 -15.67
C PRO A 222 -3.79 -4.64 -16.28
N MET A 223 -4.65 -3.64 -16.43
CA MET A 223 -5.98 -3.79 -16.98
C MET A 223 -6.11 -3.05 -18.29
N ASP A 224 -6.79 -3.68 -19.25
CA ASP A 224 -7.24 -2.99 -20.45
C ASP A 224 -8.60 -2.31 -20.22
N LYS A 225 -9.12 -1.65 -21.26
CA LYS A 225 -10.40 -0.95 -21.20
C LYS A 225 -11.57 -1.91 -20.91
N ALA A 226 -11.56 -3.10 -21.51
CA ALA A 226 -12.63 -4.09 -21.35
C ALA A 226 -12.65 -4.64 -19.92
N ASP A 227 -11.48 -4.90 -19.34
CA ASP A 227 -11.32 -5.33 -17.95
C ASP A 227 -11.91 -4.30 -16.98
N VAL A 228 -11.65 -3.00 -17.21
CA VAL A 228 -12.15 -1.92 -16.33
C VAL A 228 -13.67 -1.79 -16.43
N GLU A 229 -14.23 -1.88 -17.63
CA GLU A 229 -15.68 -1.84 -17.84
C GLU A 229 -16.38 -3.05 -17.17
N LEU A 230 -15.75 -4.23 -17.20
CA LEU A 230 -16.22 -5.43 -16.50
C LEU A 230 -16.13 -5.28 -14.97
N ASP A 231 -15.03 -4.74 -14.44
CA ASP A 231 -14.80 -4.55 -13.00
C ASP A 231 -15.81 -3.54 -12.39
N VAL A 232 -16.24 -2.53 -13.16
CA VAL A 232 -17.27 -1.55 -12.76
C VAL A 232 -18.68 -2.18 -12.70
N LEU A 233 -18.96 -3.17 -13.55
CA LEU A 233 -20.24 -3.87 -13.62
C LEU A 233 -20.44 -4.89 -12.49
N ASP A 234 -19.37 -5.44 -11.91
CA ASP A 234 -19.43 -6.38 -10.78
C ASP A 234 -19.71 -5.65 -9.44
N SER A 235 -20.95 -5.19 -9.32
CA SER A 235 -21.46 -4.23 -8.32
C SER A 235 -21.33 -4.61 -6.85
N GLY A 236 -21.04 -5.88 -6.52
CA GLY A 236 -21.06 -6.36 -5.13
C GLY A 236 -19.77 -6.14 -4.34
N ARG A 237 -18.61 -6.01 -5.00
CA ARG A 237 -17.30 -5.97 -4.33
C ARG A 237 -16.59 -4.61 -4.37
N MET A 238 -17.04 -3.69 -5.22
CA MET A 238 -16.27 -2.48 -5.55
C MET A 238 -17.06 -1.16 -5.46
N LEU A 239 -17.88 -0.97 -4.42
CA LEU A 239 -18.46 0.35 -4.08
C LEU A 239 -17.39 1.46 -4.06
N ILE A 240 -16.19 1.12 -3.58
CA ILE A 240 -15.02 2.01 -3.55
C ILE A 240 -14.61 2.44 -4.95
N GLN A 241 -14.58 1.52 -5.92
CA GLN A 241 -14.16 1.83 -7.28
C GLN A 241 -15.12 2.79 -7.96
N LYS A 242 -16.43 2.66 -7.71
CA LYS A 242 -17.41 3.61 -8.22
C LYS A 242 -17.18 5.02 -7.69
N HIS A 243 -16.76 5.14 -6.43
CA HIS A 243 -16.42 6.43 -5.83
C HIS A 243 -15.09 6.98 -6.37
N LEU A 244 -14.06 6.15 -6.52
CA LEU A 244 -12.76 6.55 -7.09
C LEU A 244 -12.87 6.97 -8.56
N ALA A 245 -13.67 6.24 -9.35
CA ALA A 245 -13.93 6.60 -10.74
C ALA A 245 -14.76 7.88 -10.86
N ALA A 246 -15.59 8.19 -9.87
CA ALA A 246 -16.50 9.34 -9.86
C ALA A 246 -17.39 9.45 -11.12
N GLY A 247 -17.72 8.31 -11.73
CA GLY A 247 -18.50 8.24 -12.98
C GLY A 247 -17.70 8.51 -14.25
N ARG A 248 -16.38 8.70 -14.18
CA ARG A 248 -15.50 8.84 -15.34
C ARG A 248 -15.29 7.48 -16.02
N ASP A 249 -15.26 7.49 -17.35
CA ASP A 249 -14.91 6.32 -18.16
C ASP A 249 -13.39 6.09 -18.20
N TYR A 250 -12.97 4.96 -18.77
CA TYR A 250 -11.56 4.59 -18.89
C TYR A 250 -10.73 5.69 -19.55
N ASP A 251 -11.18 6.21 -20.69
CA ASP A 251 -10.43 7.18 -21.48
C ASP A 251 -10.27 8.50 -20.71
N THR A 252 -11.32 8.94 -20.01
CA THR A 252 -11.26 10.13 -19.14
C THR A 252 -10.31 9.92 -17.97
N LEU A 253 -10.35 8.76 -17.31
CA LEU A 253 -9.46 8.42 -16.20
C LEU A 253 -7.98 8.45 -16.60
N MET A 254 -7.66 7.93 -17.79
CA MET A 254 -6.29 7.92 -18.30
C MET A 254 -5.82 9.32 -18.71
N ASN A 255 -6.67 10.09 -19.40
CA ASN A 255 -6.31 11.42 -19.89
C ASN A 255 -6.17 12.48 -18.78
N MET A 256 -6.89 12.32 -17.66
CA MET A 256 -6.86 13.29 -16.55
C MET A 256 -5.75 13.02 -15.54
N PHE A 257 -4.95 11.95 -15.67
CA PHE A 257 -4.01 11.55 -14.64
C PHE A 257 -2.98 12.63 -14.25
N GLU A 258 -2.39 13.35 -15.23
CA GLU A 258 -1.46 14.46 -14.93
C GLU A 258 -2.18 15.60 -14.18
N SER A 259 -3.39 15.95 -14.61
CA SER A 259 -4.19 16.98 -13.94
C SER A 259 -4.52 16.59 -12.50
N ASP A 260 -4.90 15.33 -12.30
CA ASP A 260 -5.24 14.76 -11.01
C ASP A 260 -4.03 14.71 -10.07
N LEU A 261 -2.83 14.46 -10.62
CA LEU A 261 -1.59 14.41 -9.86
C LEU A 261 -1.08 15.79 -9.42
N PHE A 262 -1.44 16.88 -10.11
CA PHE A 262 -0.83 18.20 -9.86
C PHE A 262 -1.79 19.35 -9.53
N ALA A 263 -3.06 19.32 -9.93
CA ALA A 263 -3.95 20.49 -9.79
C ALA A 263 -5.42 20.19 -9.46
N GLY A 264 -5.94 18.99 -9.77
CA GLY A 264 -7.37 18.67 -9.60
C GLY A 264 -7.71 17.70 -8.47
N GLU A 265 -6.87 16.69 -8.21
CA GLU A 265 -7.14 15.61 -7.23
C GLU A 265 -6.05 15.42 -6.19
N THR A 266 -5.05 16.30 -6.15
CA THR A 266 -4.28 16.46 -4.92
C THR A 266 -5.22 17.03 -3.87
N ILE A 267 -5.05 16.63 -2.62
CA ILE A 267 -5.94 17.10 -1.55
C ILE A 267 -5.84 18.62 -1.42
N LEU A 268 -4.67 19.18 -1.71
CA LEU A 268 -4.43 20.61 -1.76
C LEU A 268 -5.00 21.29 -3.01
N GLY A 269 -5.04 20.60 -4.16
CA GLY A 269 -5.66 21.08 -5.40
C GLY A 269 -7.18 21.17 -5.29
N MET A 270 -7.81 20.12 -4.74
CA MET A 270 -9.27 20.09 -4.49
C MET A 270 -9.75 21.22 -3.57
N GLN A 271 -8.89 21.70 -2.66
CA GLN A 271 -9.21 22.85 -1.82
C GLN A 271 -9.18 24.19 -2.56
N LYS A 272 -8.44 24.28 -3.66
CA LYS A 272 -8.26 25.53 -4.44
C LYS A 272 -9.24 25.66 -5.60
N SER A 273 -9.93 24.58 -5.98
CA SER A 273 -10.87 24.57 -7.11
C SER A 273 -12.28 25.11 -6.77
N GLU A 274 -12.52 25.59 -5.55
CA GLU A 274 -13.79 26.20 -5.13
C GLU A 274 -13.84 27.74 -5.22
N ASP A 275 -12.84 28.39 -5.82
CA ASP A 275 -12.84 29.84 -6.11
C ASP A 275 -13.15 30.16 -7.59
#